data_AF-A0A5Q4T1H3-F1
#
_entry.id   AF-A0A5Q4T1H3-F1
#
_cell.length_a   1.000
_cell.length_b   1.000
_cell.length_c   1.000
_cell.angle_alpha   90.00
_cell.angle_beta   90.00
_cell.angle_gamma   90.00
#
_symmetry.space_group_name_H-M   'P 1'
#
loop_
_entity.id
_entity.type
_entity.pdbx_description
1 polymer ?
#
loop_
_entity_poly.entity_id
_entity_poly.type
_entity_poly.pdbx_seq_one_letter_code
_entity_poly.pdbx_strand_id
1 'polypeptide(L)'
;MRRKHQQRSTAMAAGEVAGVPCMLKWPAQVSRWRAGRLLAGANPLIWKSTFGNQATLPADLRKVGVRSPSLREAVAVNPGCRVVECNSSDGEVLIAVMPSELALVIGALGKV
;
A
#
# COMPACT_ATOMS: atom_id res chain seq x y z
N MET A 1 19.12 -2.39 -11.00
CA MET A 1 17.88 -2.44 -10.17
C MET A 1 17.19 -3.81 -10.11
N ARG A 2 17.40 -4.75 -11.06
CA ARG A 2 16.78 -6.09 -11.03
C ARG A 2 17.18 -6.99 -9.83
N ARG A 3 18.45 -6.97 -9.38
CA ARG A 3 18.90 -7.83 -8.26
C ARG A 3 18.18 -7.54 -6.93
N LYS A 4 18.02 -6.27 -6.55
CA LYS A 4 17.25 -5.87 -5.35
C LYS A 4 15.77 -6.21 -5.48
N HIS A 5 15.22 -6.17 -6.69
CA HIS A 5 13.84 -6.54 -6.96
C HIS A 5 13.64 -8.06 -6.79
N GLN A 6 14.52 -8.85 -7.42
CA GLN A 6 14.49 -10.31 -7.35
C GLN A 6 14.73 -10.82 -5.92
N GLN A 7 15.66 -10.21 -5.17
CA GLN A 7 15.86 -10.49 -3.74
C GLN A 7 14.62 -10.18 -2.88
N ARG A 8 13.85 -9.14 -3.21
CA ARG A 8 12.61 -8.80 -2.50
C ARG A 8 11.49 -9.78 -2.82
N SER A 9 11.32 -10.15 -4.09
CA SER A 9 10.36 -11.18 -4.50
C SER A 9 10.65 -12.51 -3.81
N THR A 10 11.93 -12.89 -3.70
CA THR A 10 12.35 -14.11 -2.97
C THR A 10 12.17 -13.99 -1.46
N ALA A 11 12.44 -12.83 -0.84
CA ALA A 11 12.22 -12.63 0.59
C ALA A 11 10.72 -12.66 0.97
N MET A 12 9.86 -12.11 0.10
CA MET A 12 8.41 -12.21 0.26
C MET A 12 7.89 -13.64 0.04
N ALA A 13 8.52 -14.41 -0.86
CA ALA A 13 8.23 -15.84 -1.03
C ALA A 13 8.73 -16.70 0.14
N ALA A 14 9.74 -16.24 0.88
CA ALA A 14 10.34 -16.93 2.02
C ALA A 14 9.58 -16.74 3.36
N GLY A 15 8.42 -16.07 3.35
CA GLY A 15 7.61 -15.86 4.57
C GLY A 15 8.23 -14.87 5.56
N GLU A 16 9.31 -14.19 5.19
CA GLU A 16 9.80 -13.05 5.94
C GLU A 16 8.75 -11.93 5.81
N VAL A 17 8.32 -11.35 6.93
CA VAL A 17 7.25 -10.32 7.00
C VAL A 17 7.74 -8.97 6.43
N ALA A 18 8.40 -9.02 5.28
CA ALA A 18 8.80 -7.88 4.48
C ALA A 18 7.55 -7.34 3.78
N GLY A 19 6.79 -6.50 4.50
CA GLY A 19 5.61 -5.86 3.95
C GLY A 19 5.90 -5.11 2.63
N VAL A 20 4.86 -5.02 1.80
CA VAL A 20 4.91 -4.40 0.47
C VAL A 20 5.15 -2.89 0.60
N PRO A 21 6.25 -2.34 0.06
CA PRO A 21 6.49 -0.91 0.07
C PRO A 21 5.38 -0.15 -0.67
N CYS A 22 4.80 0.83 0.01
CA CYS A 22 3.75 1.67 -0.55
C CYS A 22 3.72 3.02 0.17
N MET A 23 2.98 3.96 -0.42
CA MET A 23 2.56 5.16 0.30
C MET A 23 1.07 5.09 0.62
N LEU A 24 0.70 5.56 1.80
CA LEU A 24 -0.68 5.59 2.28
C LEU A 24 -1.14 7.04 2.40
N LYS A 25 -2.35 7.32 1.97
CA LYS A 25 -3.09 8.53 2.32
C LYS A 25 -4.49 8.10 2.78
N TRP A 26 -4.88 8.55 3.96
CA TRP A 26 -6.14 8.20 4.58
C TRP A 26 -6.66 9.42 5.32
N PRO A 27 -7.56 10.24 4.73
CA PRO A 27 -7.91 11.55 5.29
C PRO A 27 -8.32 11.54 6.77
N ALA A 28 -8.95 10.47 7.25
CA ALA A 28 -9.38 10.32 8.65
C ALA A 28 -8.22 10.19 9.66
N GLN A 29 -7.03 9.71 9.24
CA GLN A 29 -5.86 9.56 10.12
C GLN A 29 -4.60 10.25 9.59
N VAL A 30 -4.35 10.13 8.29
CA VAL A 30 -3.15 10.54 7.59
C VAL A 30 -3.52 11.37 6.34
N SER A 31 -3.69 12.67 6.53
CA SER A 31 -4.14 13.60 5.47
C SER A 31 -3.16 13.78 4.30
N ARG A 32 -1.87 13.51 4.53
CA ARG A 32 -0.80 13.57 3.53
C ARG A 32 -0.33 12.17 3.17
N TRP A 33 0.22 11.99 1.96
CA TRP A 33 0.91 10.76 1.60
C TRP A 33 2.06 10.47 2.56
N ARG A 34 2.10 9.27 3.13
CA ARG A 34 3.21 8.80 3.97
C ARG A 34 3.79 7.49 3.46
N ALA A 35 5.10 7.40 3.47
CA ALA A 35 5.82 6.20 3.07
C ALA A 35 5.78 5.13 4.17
N GLY A 36 5.61 3.88 3.76
CA GLY A 36 5.55 2.74 4.67
C GLY A 36 5.48 1.42 3.94
N ARG A 37 4.97 0.40 4.64
CA ARG A 37 4.86 -0.96 4.16
C ARG A 37 3.52 -1.56 4.58
N LEU A 38 2.84 -2.18 3.63
CA LEU A 38 1.65 -2.96 3.89
C LEU A 38 2.05 -4.39 4.28
N LEU A 39 1.68 -4.84 5.47
CA LEU A 39 1.97 -6.19 5.93
C LEU A 39 0.92 -7.14 5.34
N ALA A 40 1.22 -7.69 4.17
CA ALA A 40 0.38 -8.69 3.52
C ALA A 40 0.34 -9.97 4.38
N GLY A 41 -0.85 -10.45 4.73
CA GLY A 41 -1.04 -11.64 5.58
C GLY A 41 -1.39 -11.34 7.04
N ALA A 42 -1.39 -10.06 7.46
CA ALA A 42 -2.01 -9.66 8.72
C ALA A 42 -3.54 -9.56 8.56
N ASN A 43 -4.30 -10.07 9.53
CA ASN A 43 -5.73 -9.81 9.67
C ASN A 43 -5.99 -9.24 11.07
N PRO A 44 -6.36 -7.95 11.23
CA PRO A 44 -6.62 -6.96 10.17
C PRO A 44 -5.36 -6.54 9.40
N LEU A 45 -5.56 -5.94 8.23
CA LEU A 45 -4.48 -5.47 7.36
C LEU A 45 -3.73 -4.32 8.07
N ILE A 46 -2.39 -4.41 8.12
CA ILE A 46 -1.55 -3.46 8.85
C ILE A 46 -0.70 -2.66 7.87
N TRP A 47 -0.63 -1.34 8.06
CA TRP A 47 0.36 -0.48 7.42
C TRP A 47 1.36 0.05 8.43
N LYS A 48 2.67 -0.11 8.17
CA LYS A 48 3.76 0.38 9.02
C LYS A 48 4.51 1.50 8.31
N SER A 49 4.50 2.69 8.89
CA SER A 49 5.27 3.86 8.45
C SER A 49 6.77 3.56 8.44
N THR A 50 7.48 4.15 7.48
CA THR A 50 8.95 4.15 7.48
C THR A 50 9.53 4.80 8.74
N PHE A 51 8.79 5.70 9.38
CA PHE A 51 9.19 6.40 10.60
C PHE A 51 8.74 5.70 11.90
N GLY A 52 8.34 4.44 11.85
CA GLY A 52 8.10 3.60 13.03
C GLY A 52 6.65 3.50 13.50
N ASN A 53 5.78 4.46 13.16
CA ASN A 53 4.35 4.37 13.49
C ASN A 53 3.65 3.26 12.70
N GLN A 54 2.58 2.70 13.26
CA GLN A 54 1.74 1.70 12.59
C GLN A 54 0.28 2.16 12.61
N ALA A 55 -0.43 1.88 11.52
CA ALA A 55 -1.86 2.07 11.40
C ALA A 55 -2.51 0.72 11.05
N THR A 56 -3.54 0.35 11.80
CA THR A 56 -4.43 -0.75 11.44
C THR A 56 -5.43 -0.21 10.44
N LEU A 57 -5.52 -0.84 9.27
CA LEU A 57 -6.48 -0.45 8.26
C LEU A 57 -7.87 -0.99 8.62
N PRO A 58 -8.95 -0.31 8.18
CA PRO A 58 -10.32 -0.74 8.48
C PRO A 58 -10.59 -2.17 7.99
N ALA A 59 -11.37 -2.92 8.75
CA ALA A 59 -11.69 -4.32 8.43
C ALA A 59 -12.64 -4.45 7.22
N ASP A 60 -13.43 -3.42 6.93
CA ASP A 60 -14.34 -3.34 5.79
C ASP A 60 -13.70 -2.67 4.56
N LEU A 61 -12.37 -2.54 4.55
CA LEU A 61 -11.63 -1.89 3.49
C LEU A 61 -11.78 -2.67 2.17
N ARG A 62 -12.48 -2.08 1.20
CA ARG A 62 -12.70 -2.68 -0.11
C ARG A 62 -12.04 -1.85 -1.21
N LYS A 63 -11.33 -2.52 -2.13
CA LYS A 63 -10.84 -1.89 -3.36
C LYS A 63 -12.03 -1.49 -4.24
N VAL A 64 -12.01 -0.26 -4.75
CA VAL A 64 -12.99 0.26 -5.72
C VAL A 64 -12.37 0.58 -7.08
N GLY A 65 -11.06 0.83 -7.15
CA GLY A 65 -10.41 1.25 -8.40
C GLY A 65 -8.89 1.13 -8.39
N VAL A 66 -8.30 1.30 -9.58
CA VAL A 66 -6.86 1.52 -9.76
C VAL A 66 -6.67 2.57 -10.84
N ARG A 67 -5.85 3.59 -10.56
CA ARG A 67 -5.56 4.67 -11.50
C ARG A 67 -4.09 5.11 -11.46
N SER A 68 -3.71 5.98 -12.39
CA SER A 68 -2.48 6.77 -12.29
C SER A 68 -2.64 7.88 -11.26
N PRO A 69 -1.54 8.35 -10.63
CA PRO A 69 -1.60 9.55 -9.79
C PRO A 69 -1.99 10.77 -10.63
N SER A 70 -2.76 11.68 -10.05
CA SER A 70 -3.00 13.02 -10.62
C SER A 70 -1.70 13.84 -10.61
N LEU A 71 -1.66 14.94 -11.38
CA LEU A 71 -0.50 15.85 -11.40
C LEU A 71 -0.16 16.39 -10.00
N ARG A 72 -1.18 16.68 -9.19
CA ARG A 72 -0.98 17.14 -7.80
C ARG A 72 -0.46 16.02 -6.89
N GLU A 73 -0.83 14.78 -7.13
CA GLU A 73 -0.29 13.65 -6.35
C GLU A 73 1.13 13.31 -6.80
N ALA A 74 1.46 13.46 -8.08
CA ALA A 74 2.77 13.14 -8.67
C ALA A 74 3.94 13.99 -8.12
N VAL A 75 3.67 15.09 -7.42
CA VAL A 75 4.69 15.84 -6.64
C VAL A 75 4.98 15.21 -5.27
N ALA A 76 4.09 14.36 -4.75
CA ALA A 76 4.23 13.71 -3.45
C ALA A 76 4.52 12.20 -3.54
N VAL A 77 4.06 11.54 -4.61
CA VAL A 77 4.28 10.11 -4.88
C VAL A 77 5.09 9.93 -6.17
N ASN A 78 5.65 8.74 -6.39
CA ASN A 78 6.32 8.43 -7.65
C ASN A 78 5.32 8.53 -8.83
N PRO A 79 5.57 9.35 -9.88
CA PRO A 79 4.65 9.49 -11.02
C PRO A 79 4.35 8.19 -11.76
N GLY A 80 5.28 7.23 -11.74
CA GLY A 80 5.12 5.90 -12.33
C GLY A 80 4.34 4.90 -11.48
N CYS A 81 3.87 5.30 -10.28
CA CYS A 81 3.09 4.42 -9.43
C CYS A 81 1.67 4.18 -9.98
N ARG A 82 0.95 3.28 -9.30
CA ARG A 82 -0.49 3.13 -9.41
C ARG A 82 -1.11 3.44 -8.05
N VAL A 83 -2.20 4.18 -8.07
CA VAL A 83 -3.01 4.47 -6.90
C VAL A 83 -4.13 3.46 -6.87
N VAL A 84 -4.14 2.60 -5.85
CA VAL A 84 -5.27 1.73 -5.53
C VAL A 84 -6.21 2.56 -4.66
N GLU A 85 -7.46 2.62 -5.09
CA GLU A 85 -8.53 3.34 -4.40
C GLU A 85 -9.32 2.35 -3.60
N CYS A 86 -9.47 2.60 -2.30
CA CYS A 86 -10.23 1.78 -1.39
C CYS A 86 -11.23 2.63 -0.60
N ASN A 87 -12.37 2.04 -0.26
CA ASN A 87 -13.34 2.64 0.65
C ASN A 87 -13.53 1.78 1.88
N SER A 88 -13.79 2.43 3.01
CA SER A 88 -14.29 1.83 4.24
C SER A 88 -15.36 2.74 4.86
N SER A 89 -15.97 2.29 5.95
CA SER A 89 -16.85 3.10 6.81
C SER A 89 -16.16 4.36 7.35
N ASP A 90 -14.85 4.31 7.58
CA ASP A 90 -14.00 5.45 7.99
C ASP A 90 -13.58 6.36 6.82
N GLY A 91 -14.08 6.10 5.61
CA GLY A 91 -13.85 6.90 4.41
C GLY A 91 -12.86 6.31 3.41
N GLU A 92 -12.34 7.16 2.52
CA GLU A 92 -11.43 6.75 1.46
C GLU A 92 -10.02 6.47 1.99
N VAL A 93 -9.41 5.39 1.51
CA VAL A 93 -8.01 5.05 1.73
C VAL A 93 -7.34 4.89 0.37
N LEU A 94 -6.26 5.64 0.16
CA LEU A 94 -5.50 5.60 -1.08
C LEU A 94 -4.13 4.97 -0.83
N ILE A 95 -3.78 4.00 -1.66
CA ILE A 95 -2.51 3.26 -1.58
C ILE A 95 -1.75 3.46 -2.89
N ALA A 96 -0.66 4.23 -2.86
CA ALA A 96 0.24 4.36 -4.00
C ALA A 96 1.31 3.28 -3.94
N VAL A 97 1.38 2.45 -4.99
CA VAL A 97 2.27 1.30 -5.09
C VAL A 97 2.96 1.28 -6.45
N MET A 98 4.21 0.82 -6.50
CA MET A 98 4.90 0.65 -7.77
C MET A 98 4.24 -0.48 -8.58
N PRO A 99 4.23 -0.42 -9.93
CA PRO A 99 3.48 -1.38 -10.75
C PRO A 99 3.84 -2.85 -10.52
N SER A 100 5.10 -3.14 -10.19
CA SER A 100 5.57 -4.50 -9.92
C SER A 100 5.00 -5.12 -8.65
N GLU A 101 4.54 -4.30 -7.70
CA GLU A 101 4.01 -4.72 -6.41
C GLU A 101 2.47 -4.64 -6.38
N LEU A 102 1.84 -4.11 -7.44
CA LEU A 102 0.40 -3.89 -7.52
C LEU A 102 -0.42 -5.18 -7.33
N ALA A 103 -0.01 -6.28 -7.97
CA ALA A 103 -0.71 -7.56 -7.87
C ALA A 103 -0.72 -8.10 -6.43
N LEU A 104 0.38 -7.88 -5.69
CA LEU A 104 0.50 -8.29 -4.29
C LEU A 104 -0.44 -7.49 -3.39
N VAL A 105 -0.53 -6.17 -3.59
CA VAL A 105 -1.45 -5.31 -2.83
C VAL A 105 -2.91 -5.68 -3.12
N ILE A 106 -3.27 -5.85 -4.38
CA ILE A 106 -4.64 -6.26 -4.75
C ILE A 106 -4.99 -7.62 -4.14
N GLY A 107 -4.06 -8.59 -4.19
CA GLY A 107 -4.25 -9.90 -3.58
C GLY A 107 -4.38 -9.86 -2.06
N ALA A 108 -3.72 -8.91 -1.39
CA ALA A 108 -3.86 -8.71 0.05
C ALA A 108 -5.21 -8.06 0.43
N LEU A 109 -5.73 -7.14 -0.39
CA LEU A 109 -7.02 -6.49 -0.19
C LEU A 109 -8.22 -7.40 -0.47
N GLY A 110 -8.07 -8.40 -1.35
CA GLY A 110 -9.15 -9.34 -1.70
C GLY A 110 -9.30 -10.54 -0.75
N LYS A 111 -8.50 -10.61 0.31
CA LYS A 111 -8.54 -11.68 1.33
C LYS A 111 -9.13 -11.22 2.67
N VAL A 112 -9.73 -10.04 2.69
CA VAL A 112 -10.39 -9.46 3.88
C VAL A 112 -11.86 -9.84 3.87
#